data_AF-A0A0C2FX70-F1
#
_entry.id   AF-A0A0C2FX70-F1
#
_cell.length_a   1.000
_cell.length_b   1.000
_cell.length_c   1.000
_cell.angle_alpha   90.00
_cell.angle_beta   90.00
_cell.angle_gamma   90.00
#
_symmetry.space_group_name_H-M   'P 1'
#
loop_
_entity.id
_entity.type
_entity.pdbx_description
1 polymer ?
#
loop_
_entity_poly.entity_id
_entity_poly.type
_entity_poly.pdbx_seq_one_letter_code
_entity_poly.pdbx_strand_id
1 'polypeptide(L)'
;MNQHQRVVALYRQLYHMGKEYPKGKEWFHDRLKAAFLKNKDETDPKKIDELLNRAEFVVKEIEALYSLRKYRAMKNRYYGEK
;
A
#
# COMPACT_ATOMS: atom_id res chain seq x y z
N MET A 1 -4.79 2.59 20.48
CA MET A 1 -5.56 2.79 19.24
C MET A 1 -6.43 1.56 19.03
N ASN A 2 -7.74 1.71 18.83
CA ASN A 2 -8.66 0.58 18.63
C ASN A 2 -8.35 -0.12 17.27
N GLN A 3 -8.53 -1.44 17.15
CA GLN A 3 -8.33 -2.19 15.90
C GLN A 3 -9.07 -1.56 14.73
N HIS A 4 -10.32 -1.14 14.93
CA HIS A 4 -11.10 -0.43 13.91
C HIS A 4 -10.41 0.87 13.43
N GLN A 5 -9.83 1.65 14.35
CA GLN A 5 -9.10 2.87 14.00
C GLN A 5 -7.84 2.56 13.20
N ARG A 6 -7.13 1.47 13.54
CA ARG A 6 -5.95 1.00 12.78
C ARG A 6 -6.33 0.62 11.35
N VAL A 7 -7.41 -0.14 11.16
CA VAL A 7 -7.92 -0.53 9.83
C VAL A 7 -8.23 0.70 8.97
N VAL A 8 -8.96 1.67 9.53
CA VAL A 8 -9.33 2.90 8.81
C VAL A 8 -8.10 3.74 8.46
N ALA A 9 -7.16 3.90 9.39
CA ALA A 9 -5.92 4.64 9.14
C ALA A 9 -5.09 3.98 8.02
N LEU A 10 -4.94 2.66 8.07
CA LEU A 10 -4.19 1.90 7.09
C LEU A 10 -4.81 1.97 5.69
N TYR A 11 -6.15 1.89 5.60
CA TYR A 11 -6.87 2.06 4.35
C TYR A 11 -6.61 3.44 3.73
N ARG A 12 -6.68 4.51 4.53
CA ARG A 12 -6.40 5.88 4.06
C ARG A 12 -4.97 6.04 3.58
N GLN A 13 -4.01 5.46 4.30
CA GLN A 13 -2.60 5.47 3.93
C GLN A 13 -2.38 4.77 2.58
N LEU A 14 -2.85 3.53 2.43
CA LEU A 14 -2.74 2.78 1.18
C LEU A 14 -3.46 3.46 0.02
N TYR A 15 -4.63 4.05 0.27
CA TYR A 15 -5.37 4.80 -0.73
C TYR A 15 -4.58 6.02 -1.22
N HIS A 16 -3.93 6.75 -0.31
CA HIS A 16 -3.07 7.88 -0.67
C HIS A 16 -1.85 7.41 -1.49
N MET A 17 -1.16 6.38 -1.02
CA MET A 17 0.00 5.81 -1.70
C MET A 17 -0.36 5.29 -3.09
N GLY A 18 -1.55 4.70 -3.27
CA GLY A 18 -2.03 4.17 -4.54
C GLY A 18 -2.20 5.18 -5.67
N LYS A 19 -2.22 6.49 -5.38
CA LYS A 19 -2.40 7.55 -6.41
C LYS A 19 -1.30 7.56 -7.46
N GLU A 20 -0.07 7.28 -7.06
CA GLU A 20 1.11 7.29 -7.95
C GLU A 20 1.53 5.90 -8.43
N TYR A 21 0.65 4.90 -8.25
CA TYR A 21 0.98 3.52 -8.56
C TYR A 21 1.23 3.35 -10.06
N PRO A 22 2.26 2.58 -10.49
CA PRO A 22 2.66 2.52 -11.91
C PRO A 22 1.57 2.06 -12.89
N LYS A 23 0.59 1.27 -12.42
CA LYS A 23 -0.55 0.80 -13.23
C LYS A 23 -1.76 1.73 -13.21
N GLY A 24 -1.65 2.88 -12.54
CA GLY A 24 -2.73 3.87 -12.40
C GLY A 24 -3.48 3.75 -11.06
N LYS A 25 -4.10 4.87 -10.66
CA LYS A 25 -4.82 5.01 -9.39
C LYS A 25 -6.02 4.06 -9.28
N GLU A 26 -6.81 3.95 -10.35
CA GLU A 26 -8.07 3.18 -10.37
C GLU A 26 -7.80 1.70 -10.19
N TRP A 27 -6.82 1.18 -10.95
CA TRP A 27 -6.37 -0.20 -10.83
C TRP A 27 -5.95 -0.56 -9.40
N PHE A 28 -5.26 0.34 -8.71
CA PHE A 28 -4.83 0.10 -7.33
C PHE A 28 -6.00 0.23 -6.34
N HIS A 29 -6.80 1.29 -6.46
CA HIS A 29 -7.92 1.57 -5.56
C HIS A 29 -9.01 0.50 -5.62
N ASP A 30 -9.31 -0.03 -6.80
CA ASP A 30 -10.30 -1.10 -6.96
C ASP A 30 -9.86 -2.38 -6.24
N ARG A 31 -8.57 -2.73 -6.35
CA ARG A 31 -7.99 -3.89 -5.68
C ARG A 31 -7.88 -3.70 -4.18
N LEU A 32 -7.49 -2.50 -3.73
CA LEU A 32 -7.49 -2.15 -2.33
C LEU A 32 -8.89 -2.32 -1.73
N LYS A 33 -9.90 -1.73 -2.38
CA LYS A 33 -11.30 -1.83 -1.95
C LYS A 33 -11.78 -3.29 -1.92
N ALA A 34 -11.49 -4.07 -2.96
CA ALA A 34 -11.85 -5.49 -3.02
C ALA A 34 -11.21 -6.31 -1.89
N ALA A 35 -9.93 -6.06 -1.56
CA ALA A 35 -9.22 -6.76 -0.50
C ALA A 35 -9.82 -6.46 0.89
N PHE A 36 -10.18 -5.21 1.17
CA PHE A 36 -10.83 -4.84 2.44
C PHE A 36 -12.27 -5.35 2.51
N LEU A 37 -13.03 -5.27 1.41
CA LEU A 37 -14.39 -5.79 1.36
C LEU A 37 -14.45 -7.31 1.56
N LYS A 38 -13.46 -8.06 1.06
CA LYS A 38 -13.39 -9.51 1.25
C LYS A 38 -13.33 -9.92 2.72
N ASN A 39 -12.75 -9.09 3.59
CA ASN A 39 -12.56 -9.38 5.01
C ASN A 39 -13.48 -8.53 5.92
N LYS A 40 -14.54 -7.91 5.37
CA LYS A 40 -15.39 -6.98 6.12
C LYS A 40 -16.16 -7.62 7.29
N ASP A 41 -16.47 -8.91 7.17
CA ASP A 41 -17.28 -9.66 8.12
C ASP A 41 -16.41 -10.44 9.13
N GLU A 42 -15.09 -10.26 9.09
CA GLU A 42 -14.17 -10.91 10.04
C GLU A 42 -14.28 -10.22 11.41
N THR A 43 -14.59 -11.01 12.44
CA THR A 43 -14.80 -10.52 13.82
C THR A 43 -13.75 -11.05 14.78
N ASP A 44 -12.91 -12.00 14.39
CA ASP A 44 -11.85 -12.54 15.24
C ASP A 44 -10.71 -11.51 15.39
N PRO A 45 -10.45 -11.01 16.61
CA PRO A 45 -9.40 -10.01 16.84
C PRO A 45 -8.02 -10.47 16.39
N LYS A 46 -7.69 -11.77 16.50
CA LYS A 46 -6.37 -12.28 16.12
C LYS A 46 -6.17 -12.23 14.61
N LYS A 47 -7.18 -12.65 13.85
CA LYS A 47 -7.14 -12.60 12.38
C LYS A 47 -7.11 -11.17 11.86
N ILE A 48 -7.83 -10.25 12.50
CA ILE A 48 -7.79 -8.83 12.15
C ILE A 48 -6.36 -8.29 12.30
N ASP A 49 -5.68 -8.63 13.41
CA ASP A 49 -4.29 -8.21 13.61
C ASP A 49 -3.32 -8.84 12.59
N GLU A 50 -3.52 -10.12 12.21
CA GLU A 50 -2.74 -10.75 11.14
C GLU A 50 -2.93 -10.06 9.78
N LEU A 51 -4.18 -9.72 9.44
CA LEU A 51 -4.51 -8.98 8.22
C LEU A 51 -3.92 -7.57 8.23
N LEU A 52 -3.94 -6.88 9.36
CA LEU A 52 -3.30 -5.58 9.55
C LEU A 52 -1.79 -5.68 9.33
N ASN A 53 -1.13 -6.68 9.94
CA ASN A 53 0.30 -6.92 9.77
C ASN A 53 0.67 -7.18 8.31
N ARG A 54 -0.17 -7.97 7.61
CA ARG A 54 0.00 -8.20 6.17
C ARG A 54 -0.13 -6.90 5.36
N ALA A 55 -1.10 -6.06 5.69
CA ALA A 55 -1.29 -4.81 4.97
C ALA A 55 -0.19 -3.76 5.29
N GLU A 56 0.36 -3.76 6.51
CA GLU A 56 1.57 -3.00 6.86
C GLU A 56 2.81 -3.47 6.08
N PHE A 57 2.92 -4.77 5.80
CA PHE A 57 3.96 -5.29 4.90
C PHE A 57 3.81 -4.73 3.47
N VAL A 58 2.59 -4.71 2.93
CA VAL A 58 2.29 -4.14 1.60
C VAL A 58 2.64 -2.65 1.53
N VAL A 59 2.41 -1.89 2.61
CA VAL A 59 2.87 -0.48 2.68
C VAL A 59 4.37 -0.39 2.42
N LYS A 60 5.19 -1.19 3.12
CA LYS A 60 6.65 -1.19 2.95
C LYS A 60 7.07 -1.59 1.54
N GLU A 61 6.38 -2.54 0.91
CA GLU A 61 6.65 -2.92 -0.48
C GLU A 61 6.42 -1.75 -1.46
N ILE A 62 5.35 -0.97 -1.25
CA ILE A 62 5.05 0.20 -2.09
C ILE A 62 6.07 1.32 -1.84
N GLU A 63 6.47 1.55 -0.59
CA GLU A 63 7.55 2.50 -0.26
C GLU A 63 8.87 2.14 -0.93
N ALA A 64 9.24 0.85 -0.89
CA ALA A 64 10.42 0.34 -1.57
C ALA A 64 10.32 0.51 -3.10
N LEU A 65 9.15 0.25 -3.69
CA LEU A 65 8.90 0.47 -5.11
C LEU A 65 9.11 1.94 -5.51
N TYR A 66 8.58 2.88 -4.72
CA TYR A 66 8.75 4.31 -4.97
C TYR A 66 10.19 4.78 -4.77
N SER A 67 10.88 4.25 -3.76
CA SER A 67 12.29 4.51 -3.52
C SER A 67 13.15 4.03 -4.69
N LEU A 68 12.86 2.83 -5.21
CA LEU A 68 13.55 2.26 -6.37
C LEU A 68 13.29 3.07 -7.65
N ARG A 69 12.04 3.51 -7.87
CA ARG A 69 11.69 4.41 -8.99
C ARG A 69 12.51 5.70 -8.92
N LYS A 70 12.59 6.33 -7.74
CA LYS A 70 13.39 7.54 -7.51
C LYS A 70 14.88 7.29 -7.77
N TYR A 71 15.42 6.19 -7.24
CA TYR A 71 16.82 5.82 -7.46
C TYR A 71 17.13 5.60 -8.94
N ARG A 72 16.30 4.86 -9.68
CA ARG A 72 16.47 4.62 -11.12
C ARG A 72 16.47 5.94 -11.90
N ALA A 73 15.55 6.86 -11.59
CA ALA A 73 15.49 8.17 -12.22
C ALA A 73 16.74 9.02 -11.93
N MET A 74 17.21 9.04 -10.69
CA MET A 74 18.46 9.75 -10.33
C MET A 74 19.66 9.13 -11.03
N LYS A 75 19.80 7.80 -11.00
CA LYS A 75 20.90 7.09 -11.66
C LYS A 75 20.97 7.43 -13.15
N ASN A 76 19.82 7.45 -13.83
CA ASN A 76 19.77 7.79 -15.26
C ASN A 76 20.18 9.25 -15.54
N ARG A 77 19.89 10.20 -14.64
CA ARG A 77 20.28 11.61 -14.84
C ARG A 77 21.78 11.85 -14.63
N TYR A 78 22.39 11.18 -13.66
CA TYR A 78 23.79 11.41 -13.29
C TYR A 78 24.77 10.47 -14.00
N TYR A 79 24.33 9.27 -14.34
CA TYR A 79 25.16 8.21 -14.93
C TYR A 79 24.58 7.64 -16.23
N GLY A 80 23.43 8.15 -16.71
CA GLY A 80 22.98 7.86 -18.06
C GLY A 80 23.95 8.55 -19.02
N GLU A 81 24.70 7.76 -19.78
CA GLU A 81 25.73 8.23 -20.69
C GLU A 81 25.18 9.24 -21.70
N LYS A 82 26.08 10.13 -22.14
CA LYS A 82 25.97 10.88 -23.40
C LYS A 82 25.90 9.91 -24.58
#